data_AF-A0A316KDC6-F1
#
_entry.id   AF-A0A316KDC6-F1
#
_cell.length_a   1.000
_cell.length_b   1.000
_cell.length_c   1.000
_cell.angle_alpha   90.00
_cell.angle_beta   90.00
_cell.angle_gamma   90.00
#
_symmetry.space_group_name_H-M   'P 1'
#
loop_
_entity.id
_entity.type
_entity.pdbx_description
1 polymer ?
#
loop_
_entity_poly.entity_id
_entity_poly.type
_entity_poly.pdbx_seq_one_letter_code
_entity_poly.pdbx_strand_id
1 'polypeptide(L)'
;MKFLLKLLVAIASLIGIVMVIAFFVDRSFEVKRSETIPANRQIAFNYFKNLEHQEDFNVWLNYDPKTEIWYEGTPGEIGYSICWKSTDKRVGVGKQEIVAIEENESIEYKIELEEPESISGDMKVSFEDAGANESKVTFYLKGEIPYPWNLSLLFTDIEDQIGSELEKGLKQARPYIKKSVD
;
A
#
# COMPACT_ATOMS: atom_id res chain seq x y z
N MET A 1 46.48 4.97 -19.01
CA MET A 1 45.40 5.45 -19.91
C MET A 1 44.58 4.32 -20.56
N LYS A 2 45.17 3.36 -21.28
CA LYS A 2 44.42 2.26 -21.93
C LYS A 2 43.67 1.31 -20.98
N PHE A 3 44.21 1.04 -19.78
CA PHE A 3 43.54 0.21 -18.77
C PHE A 3 42.30 0.88 -18.19
N LEU A 4 42.42 2.16 -17.80
CA LEU A 4 41.30 2.96 -17.29
C LEU A 4 40.16 3.04 -18.32
N LEU A 5 40.50 3.24 -19.59
CA LEU A 5 39.51 3.27 -20.68
C LEU A 5 38.80 1.91 -20.84
N LYS A 6 39.54 0.80 -20.79
CA LYS A 6 38.93 -0.55 -20.84
C LYS A 6 38.01 -0.82 -19.64
N LEU A 7 38.41 -0.39 -18.43
CA LEU A 7 37.60 -0.52 -17.23
C LEU A 7 36.30 0.30 -17.35
N LEU A 8 36.39 1.55 -17.82
CA LEU A 8 35.22 2.40 -18.05
C LEU A 8 34.27 1.81 -19.09
N VAL A 9 34.79 1.27 -20.19
CA VAL A 9 33.98 0.59 -21.21
C VAL A 9 33.30 -0.64 -20.63
N ALA A 10 34.01 -1.47 -19.86
CA ALA A 10 33.42 -2.64 -19.23
C ALA A 10 32.28 -2.29 -18.25
N ILE A 11 32.47 -1.26 -17.43
CA ILE A 11 31.43 -0.77 -16.51
C ILE A 11 30.24 -0.21 -17.29
N ALA A 12 30.48 0.60 -18.32
CA ALA A 12 29.42 1.14 -19.16
C ALA A 12 28.64 0.04 -19.89
N SER A 13 29.32 -0.99 -20.39
CA SER A 13 28.67 -2.16 -20.99
C SER A 13 27.82 -2.92 -19.97
N LEU A 14 28.31 -3.11 -18.75
CA LEU A 14 27.54 -3.77 -17.69
C LEU A 14 26.28 -2.97 -17.32
N ILE A 15 26.41 -1.66 -17.13
CA ILE A 15 25.27 -0.77 -16.85
C ILE A 15 24.28 -0.81 -18.03
N GLY A 16 24.77 -0.80 -19.26
CA GLY A 16 23.95 -0.93 -20.46
C GLY A 16 23.14 -2.23 -20.49
N ILE A 17 23.76 -3.36 -20.14
CA ILE A 17 23.06 -4.66 -20.05
C ILE A 17 21.97 -4.60 -18.98
N VAL A 18 22.27 -4.08 -17.79
CA VAL A 18 21.29 -3.96 -16.68
C VAL A 18 20.10 -3.09 -17.08
N MET A 19 20.35 -1.96 -17.76
CA MET A 19 19.29 -1.08 -18.28
C MET A 19 18.43 -1.77 -19.35
N VAL A 20 19.02 -2.56 -20.24
CA VAL A 20 18.27 -3.33 -21.24
C VAL A 20 17.41 -4.39 -20.55
N ILE A 21 17.92 -5.08 -19.53
CA ILE A 21 17.12 -6.04 -18.76
C ILE A 21 15.93 -5.32 -18.12
N ALA A 22 16.17 -4.22 -17.39
CA ALA A 22 15.13 -3.43 -16.71
C ALA A 22 14.01 -2.97 -17.66
N PHE A 23 14.36 -2.68 -18.91
CA PHE A 23 13.41 -2.29 -19.94
C PHE A 23 12.38 -3.38 -20.28
N PHE A 24 12.74 -4.65 -20.15
CA PHE A 24 11.86 -5.80 -20.43
C PHE A 24 11.14 -6.36 -19.20
N VAL A 25 11.51 -5.93 -17.99
CA VAL A 25 10.81 -6.34 -16.75
C VAL A 25 9.49 -5.56 -16.63
N ASP A 26 8.43 -6.24 -16.19
CA ASP A 26 7.17 -5.57 -15.83
C ASP A 26 7.43 -4.48 -14.79
N ARG A 27 6.60 -3.45 -14.77
CA ARG A 27 6.66 -2.37 -13.76
C ARG A 27 5.59 -2.53 -12.71
N SER A 28 4.55 -3.31 -13.01
CA SER A 28 3.41 -3.49 -12.13
C SER A 28 3.59 -4.69 -11.20
N PHE A 29 2.99 -4.60 -10.02
CA PHE A 29 2.82 -5.72 -9.11
C PHE A 29 1.40 -5.67 -8.53
N GLU A 30 0.89 -6.83 -8.13
CA GLU A 30 -0.45 -6.98 -7.56
C GLU A 30 -0.36 -7.83 -6.29
N VAL A 31 -1.10 -7.46 -5.26
CA VAL A 31 -1.13 -8.14 -3.96
C VAL A 31 -2.57 -8.29 -3.50
N LYS A 32 -2.95 -9.49 -3.08
CA LYS A 32 -4.29 -9.75 -2.54
C LYS A 32 -4.21 -10.50 -1.22
N ARG A 33 -4.85 -9.97 -0.17
CA ARG A 33 -4.95 -10.62 1.15
C ARG A 33 -6.36 -10.48 1.70
N SER A 34 -6.83 -11.47 2.43
CA SER A 34 -8.17 -11.46 3.01
C SER A 34 -8.18 -12.04 4.41
N GLU A 35 -9.05 -11.52 5.27
CA GLU A 35 -9.23 -11.98 6.64
C GLU A 35 -10.73 -11.96 6.99
N THR A 36 -11.16 -12.89 7.85
CA THR A 36 -12.53 -12.89 8.40
C THR A 36 -12.56 -12.12 9.72
N ILE A 37 -13.39 -11.08 9.75
CA ILE A 37 -13.53 -10.15 10.87
C ILE A 37 -14.84 -10.47 11.63
N PRO A 38 -14.83 -10.44 12.97
CA PRO A 38 -16.00 -10.75 13.80
C PRO A 38 -16.95 -9.55 13.91
N ALA A 39 -17.36 -9.00 12.76
CA ALA A 39 -18.37 -7.98 12.64
C ALA A 39 -19.13 -8.15 11.32
N ASN A 40 -20.40 -7.76 11.30
CA ASN A 40 -21.15 -7.74 10.05
C ASN A 40 -20.54 -6.78 9.02
N ARG A 41 -20.92 -6.97 7.76
CA ARG A 41 -20.39 -6.25 6.60
C ARG A 41 -20.48 -4.73 6.72
N GLN A 42 -21.59 -4.19 7.23
CA GLN A 42 -21.77 -2.74 7.39
C GLN A 42 -20.78 -2.15 8.41
N ILE A 43 -20.56 -2.84 9.54
CA ILE A 43 -19.63 -2.37 10.57
C ILE A 43 -18.20 -2.40 10.06
N ALA A 44 -17.80 -3.48 9.39
CA ALA A 44 -16.48 -3.56 8.76
C ALA A 44 -16.30 -2.46 7.71
N PHE A 45 -17.26 -2.29 6.80
CA PHE A 45 -17.25 -1.25 5.77
C PHE A 45 -17.09 0.16 6.37
N ASN A 46 -17.90 0.50 7.39
CA ASN A 46 -17.82 1.81 8.05
C ASN A 46 -16.46 2.05 8.72
N TYR A 47 -15.85 1.00 9.28
CA TYR A 47 -14.52 1.08 9.89
C TYR A 47 -13.45 1.46 8.86
N PHE A 48 -13.38 0.79 7.71
CA PHE A 48 -12.38 1.11 6.69
C PHE A 48 -12.70 2.39 5.90
N LYS A 49 -13.98 2.81 5.82
CA LYS A 49 -14.40 4.09 5.23
C LYS A 49 -13.91 5.28 6.03
N ASN A 50 -13.76 5.14 7.35
CA ASN A 50 -13.17 6.17 8.19
C ASN A 50 -11.63 6.04 8.18
N LEU A 51 -10.96 6.92 7.45
CA LEU A 51 -9.49 6.92 7.35
C LEU A 51 -8.79 7.19 8.68
N GLU A 52 -9.45 7.76 9.69
CA GLU A 52 -8.87 7.96 11.02
C GLU A 52 -8.52 6.61 11.71
N HIS A 53 -9.20 5.53 11.32
CA HIS A 53 -8.88 4.19 11.82
C HIS A 53 -7.61 3.61 11.20
N GLN A 54 -7.02 4.23 10.18
CA GLN A 54 -5.74 3.78 9.62
C GLN A 54 -4.63 3.77 10.67
N GLU A 55 -4.63 4.71 11.62
CA GLU A 55 -3.63 4.72 12.71
C GLU A 55 -3.67 3.45 13.58
N ASP A 56 -4.83 2.78 13.66
CA ASP A 56 -5.00 1.56 14.46
C ASP A 56 -4.32 0.32 13.83
N PHE A 57 -4.25 0.26 12.49
CA PHE A 57 -3.89 -0.97 11.77
C PHE A 57 -2.87 -0.79 10.64
N ASN A 58 -2.54 0.45 10.27
CA ASN A 58 -1.59 0.71 9.21
C ASN A 58 -0.16 0.52 9.73
N VAL A 59 0.37 -0.68 9.53
CA VAL A 59 1.73 -1.06 9.96
C VAL A 59 2.79 -0.14 9.34
N TRP A 60 2.54 0.36 8.12
CA TRP A 60 3.48 1.23 7.40
C TRP A 60 3.67 2.58 8.10
N LEU A 61 2.58 3.27 8.44
CA LEU A 61 2.64 4.56 9.15
C LEU A 61 3.26 4.43 10.54
N ASN A 62 3.14 3.24 11.15
CA ASN A 62 3.68 2.93 12.46
C ASN A 62 5.20 2.64 12.48
N TYR A 63 5.90 2.62 11.34
CA TYR A 63 7.36 2.44 11.29
C TYR A 63 8.15 3.62 11.90
N ASP A 64 7.61 4.84 11.82
CA ASP A 64 8.17 6.03 12.45
C ASP A 64 7.14 6.66 13.40
N PRO A 65 7.35 6.58 14.72
CA PRO A 65 6.49 7.22 15.72
C PRO A 65 6.43 8.75 15.62
N LYS A 66 7.30 9.37 14.82
CA LYS A 66 7.32 10.82 14.58
C LYS A 66 6.61 11.23 13.29
N THR A 67 5.94 10.30 12.62
CA THR A 67 5.16 10.61 11.42
C THR A 67 4.10 11.65 11.73
N GLU A 68 4.13 12.77 11.01
CA GLU A 68 3.08 13.79 11.06
C GLU A 68 1.93 13.31 10.17
N ILE A 69 0.73 13.22 10.72
CA ILE A 69 -0.49 12.77 10.00
C ILE A 69 -1.52 13.89 10.06
N TRP A 70 -2.18 14.14 8.92
CA TRP A 70 -3.33 15.02 8.84
C TRP A 70 -4.34 14.50 7.81
N TYR A 71 -5.54 15.07 7.83
CA TYR A 71 -6.65 14.65 6.98
C TYR A 71 -7.16 15.83 6.16
N GLU A 72 -7.57 15.56 4.93
CA GLU A 72 -8.13 16.56 4.01
C GLU A 72 -9.46 16.06 3.43
N GLY A 73 -10.37 16.99 3.12
CA GLY A 73 -11.71 16.67 2.60
C GLY A 73 -12.76 16.38 3.68
N THR A 74 -13.91 15.83 3.26
CA THR A 74 -15.04 15.50 4.14
C THR A 74 -14.95 14.04 4.61
N PRO A 75 -14.93 13.75 5.92
CA PRO A 75 -14.81 12.39 6.43
C PRO A 75 -15.78 11.38 5.80
N GLY A 76 -15.24 10.29 5.27
CA GLY A 76 -16.00 9.18 4.68
C GLY A 76 -16.61 9.47 3.31
N GLU A 77 -16.27 10.59 2.66
CA GLU A 77 -16.69 10.90 1.29
C GLU A 77 -15.55 10.68 0.27
N ILE A 78 -15.91 10.62 -1.02
CA ILE A 78 -14.92 10.63 -2.10
C ILE A 78 -14.11 11.92 -2.03
N GLY A 79 -12.78 11.81 -2.13
CA GLY A 79 -11.83 12.90 -1.93
C GLY A 79 -11.37 13.07 -0.48
N TYR A 80 -11.92 12.32 0.48
CA TYR A 80 -11.35 12.27 1.82
C TYR A 80 -9.99 11.56 1.79
N SER A 81 -8.99 12.16 2.40
CA SER A 81 -7.63 11.63 2.39
C SER A 81 -6.97 11.67 3.77
N ILE A 82 -6.07 10.70 3.96
CA ILE A 82 -5.05 10.72 5.01
C ILE A 82 -3.72 11.07 4.33
N CYS A 83 -3.06 12.07 4.86
CA CYS A 83 -1.76 12.56 4.40
C CYS A 83 -0.74 12.36 5.51
N TRP A 84 0.50 12.02 5.13
CA TRP A 84 1.56 11.83 6.09
C TRP A 84 2.90 12.40 5.63
N LYS A 85 3.73 12.74 6.62
CA LYS A 85 5.09 13.20 6.42
C LYS A 85 6.01 12.64 7.48
N SER A 86 7.06 11.94 7.04
CA SER A 86 8.12 11.43 7.90
C SER A 86 9.50 11.72 7.29
N THR A 87 10.48 11.93 8.17
CA THR A 87 11.90 12.02 7.78
C THR A 87 12.54 10.64 7.61
N ASP A 88 11.88 9.57 8.06
CA ASP A 88 12.30 8.20 7.84
C ASP A 88 11.95 7.79 6.41
N LYS A 89 12.98 7.45 5.61
CA LYS A 89 12.81 7.05 4.21
C LYS A 89 11.97 5.78 4.03
N ARG A 90 11.75 5.00 5.09
CA ARG A 90 10.88 3.83 5.06
C ARG A 90 9.40 4.20 5.08
N VAL A 91 9.03 5.38 5.61
CA VAL A 91 7.65 5.88 5.64
C VAL A 91 7.43 6.91 4.55
N GLY A 92 8.36 7.86 4.44
CA GLY A 92 8.37 8.88 3.42
C GLY A 92 7.28 9.95 3.59
N VAL A 93 6.90 10.55 2.47
CA VAL A 93 5.83 11.55 2.37
C VAL A 93 4.83 11.04 1.35
N GLY A 94 3.54 11.11 1.68
CA GLY A 94 2.51 10.64 0.78
C GLY A 94 1.10 10.90 1.27
N LYS A 95 0.14 10.43 0.48
CA LYS A 95 -1.29 10.47 0.79
C LYS A 95 -2.02 9.22 0.31
N GLN A 96 -3.12 8.92 0.96
CA GLN A 96 -4.10 7.92 0.55
C GLN A 96 -5.47 8.60 0.51
N GLU A 97 -6.13 8.54 -0.64
CA GLU A 97 -7.39 9.25 -0.92
C GLU A 97 -8.48 8.28 -1.34
N ILE A 98 -9.72 8.45 -0.84
CA ILE A 98 -10.87 7.68 -1.30
C ILE A 98 -11.30 8.17 -2.68
N VAL A 99 -11.25 7.30 -3.69
CA VAL A 99 -11.61 7.64 -5.07
C VAL A 99 -12.94 7.04 -5.52
N ALA A 100 -13.38 5.95 -4.90
CA ALA A 100 -14.71 5.38 -5.15
C ALA A 100 -15.26 4.66 -3.92
N ILE A 101 -16.59 4.64 -3.80
CA ILE A 101 -17.32 3.97 -2.73
C ILE A 101 -18.52 3.24 -3.35
N GLU A 102 -18.56 1.92 -3.18
CA GLU A 102 -19.75 1.10 -3.40
C GLU A 102 -20.28 0.71 -2.02
N GLU A 103 -21.38 1.34 -1.59
CA GLU A 103 -21.86 1.26 -0.21
C GLU A 103 -22.05 -0.20 0.23
N ASN A 104 -21.39 -0.58 1.35
CA ASN A 104 -21.32 -1.94 1.90
C ASN A 104 -20.63 -3.01 1.05
N GLU A 105 -20.08 -2.67 -0.12
CA GLU A 105 -19.46 -3.63 -1.03
C GLU A 105 -17.96 -3.39 -1.16
N SER A 106 -17.57 -2.17 -1.50
CA SER A 106 -16.15 -1.86 -1.69
C SER A 106 -15.80 -0.39 -1.50
N ILE A 107 -14.52 -0.15 -1.20
CA ILE A 107 -13.91 1.19 -1.14
C ILE A 107 -12.62 1.12 -1.95
N GLU A 108 -12.43 2.10 -2.84
CA GLU A 108 -11.22 2.24 -3.63
C GLU A 108 -10.44 3.46 -3.18
N TYR A 109 -9.13 3.27 -3.02
CA TYR A 109 -8.20 4.30 -2.59
C TYR A 109 -7.09 4.49 -3.63
N LYS A 110 -6.69 5.74 -3.84
CA LYS A 110 -5.46 6.08 -4.53
C LYS A 110 -4.37 6.36 -3.50
N ILE A 111 -3.22 5.72 -3.64
CA ILE A 111 -2.03 5.94 -2.82
C ILE A 111 -1.00 6.65 -3.66
N GLU A 112 -0.46 7.76 -3.17
CA GLU A 112 0.60 8.53 -3.80
C GLU A 112 1.71 8.77 -2.79
N LEU A 113 2.90 8.23 -3.06
CA LEU A 113 4.13 8.54 -2.35
C LEU A 113 4.90 9.59 -3.15
N GLU A 114 5.31 10.66 -2.51
CA GLU A 114 6.10 11.74 -3.10
C GLU A 114 7.60 11.58 -2.80
N GLU A 115 7.93 11.17 -1.57
CA GLU A 115 9.30 10.96 -1.12
C GLU A 115 9.44 9.55 -0.49
N PRO A 116 10.58 8.86 -0.68
CA PRO A 116 11.79 9.29 -1.38
C PRO A 116 11.71 9.22 -2.91
N GLU A 117 10.75 8.48 -3.46
CA GLU A 117 10.50 8.38 -4.90
C GLU A 117 9.00 8.50 -5.17
N SER A 118 8.67 9.06 -6.34
CA SER A 118 7.28 9.17 -6.76
C SER A 118 6.75 7.80 -7.17
N ILE A 119 5.86 7.25 -6.34
CA ILE A 119 5.22 5.95 -6.54
C ILE A 119 3.72 6.15 -6.40
N SER A 120 2.94 5.47 -7.24
CA SER A 120 1.49 5.44 -7.09
C SER A 120 0.99 4.01 -7.03
N GLY A 121 -0.10 3.82 -6.29
CA GLY A 121 -0.80 2.55 -6.19
C GLY A 121 -2.30 2.73 -6.09
N ASP A 122 -3.04 1.72 -6.51
CA ASP A 122 -4.49 1.63 -6.44
C ASP A 122 -4.82 0.50 -5.47
N MET A 123 -5.56 0.82 -4.41
CA MET A 123 -6.00 -0.15 -3.40
C MET A 123 -7.52 -0.28 -3.44
N LYS A 124 -8.02 -1.52 -3.47
CA LYS A 124 -9.43 -1.83 -3.31
C LYS A 124 -9.62 -2.69 -2.07
N VAL A 125 -10.52 -2.26 -1.19
CA VAL A 125 -10.99 -3.05 -0.05
C VAL A 125 -12.42 -3.49 -0.33
N SER A 126 -12.68 -4.79 -0.24
CA SER A 126 -13.99 -5.39 -0.51
C SER A 126 -14.51 -6.17 0.69
N PHE A 127 -15.83 -6.19 0.83
CA PHE A 127 -16.52 -6.73 1.97
C PHE A 127 -17.58 -7.75 1.54
N GLU A 128 -17.46 -8.97 2.05
CA GLU A 128 -18.40 -10.07 1.78
C GLU A 128 -18.96 -10.59 3.10
N ASP A 129 -20.21 -11.05 3.12
CA ASP A 129 -20.78 -11.73 4.29
C ASP A 129 -20.08 -13.09 4.48
N ALA A 130 -19.66 -13.40 5.71
CA ALA A 130 -18.92 -14.63 6.03
C ALA A 130 -19.59 -15.51 7.09
N GLY A 131 -20.71 -15.06 7.67
CA GLY A 131 -21.40 -15.80 8.72
C GLY A 131 -22.31 -14.89 9.55
N ALA A 132 -22.83 -15.43 10.66
CA ALA A 132 -23.61 -14.64 11.60
C ALA A 132 -22.71 -13.61 12.30
N ASN A 133 -22.90 -12.33 11.98
CA ASN A 133 -22.08 -11.21 12.47
C ASN A 133 -20.59 -11.34 12.12
N GLU A 134 -20.28 -11.93 10.96
CA GLU A 134 -18.93 -12.03 10.43
C GLU A 134 -18.89 -11.54 8.98
N SER A 135 -17.79 -10.92 8.60
CA SER A 135 -17.54 -10.48 7.23
C SER A 135 -16.12 -10.82 6.82
N LYS A 136 -15.95 -11.15 5.55
CA LYS A 136 -14.66 -11.33 4.92
C LYS A 136 -14.25 -9.99 4.32
N VAL A 137 -13.09 -9.50 4.74
CA VAL A 137 -12.49 -8.28 4.21
C VAL A 137 -11.32 -8.68 3.33
N THR A 138 -11.30 -8.17 2.10
CA THR A 138 -10.24 -8.47 1.14
C THR A 138 -9.60 -7.18 0.66
N PHE A 139 -8.30 -7.06 0.88
CA PHE A 139 -7.44 -6.00 0.36
C PHE A 139 -6.82 -6.48 -0.94
N TYR A 140 -6.92 -5.63 -1.96
CA TYR A 140 -6.26 -5.78 -3.24
C TYR A 140 -5.46 -4.50 -3.50
N LEU A 141 -4.16 -4.62 -3.72
CA LEU A 141 -3.28 -3.51 -4.04
C LEU A 141 -2.62 -3.77 -5.39
N LYS A 142 -2.64 -2.76 -6.26
CA LYS A 142 -1.86 -2.73 -7.48
C LYS A 142 -0.92 -1.52 -7.42
N GLY A 143 0.36 -1.72 -7.65
CA GLY A 143 1.35 -0.65 -7.65
C GLY A 143 2.28 -0.72 -8.85
N GLU A 144 2.98 0.37 -9.11
CA GLU A 144 3.99 0.45 -10.16
C GLU A 144 5.34 0.90 -9.60
N ILE A 145 6.42 0.24 -10.01
CA ILE A 145 7.80 0.61 -9.69
C ILE A 145 8.42 1.27 -10.93
N PRO A 146 8.97 2.50 -10.80
CA PRO A 146 9.54 3.22 -11.93
C PRO A 146 10.78 2.51 -12.49
N TYR A 147 11.05 2.71 -13.78
CA TYR A 147 12.31 2.30 -14.39
C TYR A 147 13.48 3.15 -13.84
N PRO A 148 14.67 2.56 -13.58
CA PRO A 148 15.05 1.15 -13.71
C PRO A 148 14.86 0.32 -12.42
N TRP A 149 14.21 0.89 -11.40
CA TRP A 149 14.02 0.23 -10.10
C TRP A 149 13.10 -0.98 -10.14
N ASN A 150 12.29 -1.12 -11.19
CA ASN A 150 11.49 -2.31 -11.46
C ASN A 150 12.33 -3.60 -11.58
N LEU A 151 13.66 -3.50 -11.76
CA LEU A 151 14.57 -4.65 -11.59
C LEU A 151 14.46 -5.34 -10.24
N SER A 152 14.09 -4.61 -9.18
CA SER A 152 13.87 -5.16 -7.84
C SER A 152 12.82 -6.28 -7.84
N LEU A 153 11.83 -6.23 -8.74
CA LEU A 153 10.80 -7.26 -8.92
C LEU A 153 11.38 -8.64 -9.31
N LEU A 154 12.56 -8.69 -9.92
CA LEU A 154 13.21 -9.96 -10.27
C LEU A 154 13.84 -10.67 -9.07
N PHE A 155 14.13 -9.93 -8.00
CA PHE A 155 14.90 -10.42 -6.85
C PHE A 155 14.16 -10.32 -5.53
N THR A 156 12.97 -9.70 -5.54
CA THR A 156 12.18 -9.41 -4.35
C THR A 156 10.79 -9.99 -4.51
N ASP A 157 10.35 -10.75 -3.52
CA ASP A 157 8.97 -11.19 -3.44
C ASP A 157 8.11 -10.06 -2.85
N ILE A 158 7.74 -9.12 -3.71
CA ILE A 158 6.93 -7.96 -3.32
C ILE A 158 5.54 -8.40 -2.86
N GLU A 159 5.01 -9.48 -3.45
CA GLU A 159 3.72 -10.02 -3.03
C GLU A 159 3.77 -10.48 -1.58
N ASP A 160 4.82 -11.21 -1.18
CA ASP A 160 4.98 -11.65 0.21
C ASP A 160 5.29 -10.51 1.16
N GLN A 161 6.17 -9.57 0.77
CA GLN A 161 6.54 -8.45 1.65
C GLN A 161 5.35 -7.56 1.95
N ILE A 162 4.68 -7.03 0.92
CA ILE A 162 3.52 -6.16 1.09
C ILE A 162 2.35 -6.97 1.64
N GLY A 163 2.15 -8.19 1.15
CA GLY A 163 1.08 -9.06 1.60
C GLY A 163 1.16 -9.36 3.09
N SER A 164 2.36 -9.58 3.63
CA SER A 164 2.56 -9.79 5.07
C SER A 164 2.17 -8.56 5.88
N GLU A 165 2.49 -7.35 5.42
CA GLU A 165 2.12 -6.11 6.10
C GLU A 165 0.60 -5.87 6.07
N LEU A 166 -0.05 -6.12 4.93
CA LEU A 166 -1.51 -6.04 4.81
C LEU A 166 -2.21 -7.06 5.72
N GLU A 167 -1.71 -8.30 5.77
CA GLU A 167 -2.24 -9.34 6.65
C GLU A 167 -2.07 -8.98 8.13
N LYS A 168 -0.91 -8.42 8.51
CA LYS A 168 -0.68 -7.89 9.86
C LYS A 168 -1.67 -6.77 10.19
N GLY A 169 -1.89 -5.84 9.27
CA GLY A 169 -2.86 -4.76 9.44
C GLY A 169 -4.27 -5.29 9.65
N LEU A 170 -4.75 -6.21 8.81
CA LEU A 170 -6.06 -6.86 8.99
C LEU A 170 -6.21 -7.53 10.37
N LYS A 171 -5.15 -8.21 10.85
CA LYS A 171 -5.14 -8.81 12.18
C LYS A 171 -5.14 -7.78 13.30
N GLN A 172 -4.47 -6.64 13.12
CA GLN A 172 -4.46 -5.53 14.08
C GLN A 172 -5.80 -4.81 14.15
N ALA A 173 -6.51 -4.63 13.03
CA ALA A 173 -7.84 -4.02 12.99
C ALA A 173 -8.90 -4.84 13.74
N ARG A 174 -8.76 -6.17 13.73
CA ARG A 174 -9.73 -7.12 14.30
C ARG A 174 -10.21 -6.80 15.73
N PRO A 175 -9.33 -6.56 16.72
CA PRO A 175 -9.75 -6.17 18.08
C PRO A 175 -10.44 -4.80 18.17
N TYR A 176 -10.09 -3.83 17.31
CA TYR A 176 -10.73 -2.50 17.31
C TYR A 176 -12.14 -2.58 16.74
N ILE A 177 -12.31 -3.32 15.65
CA ILE A 177 -13.63 -3.56 15.05
C ILE A 177 -14.53 -4.35 16.00
N LYS A 178 -13.99 -5.32 16.75
CA LYS A 178 -14.80 -6.04 17.75
C LYS A 178 -15.35 -5.09 18.83
N LYS A 179 -14.54 -4.14 19.30
CA LYS A 179 -14.95 -3.18 20.32
C LYS A 179 -16.01 -2.18 19.85
N SER A 180 -16.14 -1.92 18.55
CA SER A 180 -17.20 -1.04 18.04
C SER A 180 -18.56 -1.73 17.91
N VAL A 181 -18.58 -3.06 18.08
CA VAL A 181 -19.78 -3.91 18.10
C VAL A 181 -20.32 -4.10 19.52
N ASP A 182 -19.44 -4.15 20.52
CA ASP A 182 -19.75 -4.36 21.95
C ASP A 182 -20.21 -3.06 22.64
#